data_AF-A0A9D6PMD3-F1
#
_entry.id   AF-A0A9D6PMD3-F1
#
_cell.length_a   1.000
_cell.length_b   1.000
_cell.length_c   1.000
_cell.angle_alpha   90.00
_cell.angle_beta   90.00
_cell.angle_gamma   90.00
#
_symmetry.space_group_name_H-M   'P 1'
#
loop_
_entity.id
_entity.type
_entity.pdbx_description
1 polymer ?
#
loop_
_entity_poly.entity_id
_entity_poly.type
_entity_poly.pdbx_seq_one_letter_code
_entity_poly.pdbx_strand_id
1 'polypeptide(L)'
;MRIFQKNRRAFTLIELMIVIAIIGILAAIAVPNFNRARERAFEKRCLEQTALLSRTCEYYNIEHKGEYPAAITDLSPYLSGNVSLNCPQKKLPFIPTTQPGGIDRVGCPLHGFASSTYGG
;
A
#
# COMPACT_ATOMS: atom_id res chain seq x y z
N MET A 1 23.45 -34.64 53.24
CA MET A 1 22.97 -34.33 51.88
C MET A 1 21.91 -33.23 51.99
N ARG A 2 22.28 -31.96 51.74
CA ARG A 2 21.38 -30.81 51.87
C ARG A 2 20.61 -30.64 50.56
N ILE A 3 19.29 -30.80 50.61
CA ILE A 3 18.41 -30.69 49.45
C ILE A 3 18.11 -29.20 49.24
N PHE A 4 18.58 -28.62 48.13
CA PHE A 4 18.22 -27.26 47.73
C PHE A 4 16.71 -27.22 47.43
N GLN A 5 15.94 -26.61 48.34
CA GLN A 5 14.56 -26.20 48.10
C GLN A 5 14.54 -25.13 47.00
N LYS A 6 14.51 -25.54 45.73
CA LYS A 6 14.18 -24.64 44.63
C LYS A 6 12.70 -24.29 44.76
N ASN A 7 12.43 -23.05 45.15
CA ASN A 7 11.10 -22.43 45.17
C ASN A 7 10.50 -22.45 43.75
N ARG A 8 9.94 -23.58 43.33
CA ARG A 8 9.27 -23.73 42.03
C ARG A 8 7.92 -23.02 42.12
N ARG A 9 7.86 -21.77 41.68
CA ARG A 9 6.60 -21.08 41.40
C ARG A 9 5.89 -21.85 40.28
N ALA A 10 4.90 -22.66 40.63
CA ALA A 10 4.02 -23.28 39.67
C ALA A 10 3.01 -22.23 39.20
N PHE A 11 2.96 -21.97 37.89
CA PHE A 11 1.98 -21.10 37.26
C PHE A 11 0.59 -21.73 37.44
N THR A 12 -0.39 -20.99 37.91
CA THR A 12 -1.73 -21.54 38.08
C THR A 12 -2.46 -21.56 36.73
N LEU A 13 -3.26 -22.60 36.46
CA LEU A 13 -4.05 -22.67 35.22
C LEU A 13 -5.02 -21.48 35.10
N ILE A 14 -5.53 -20.99 36.22
CA ILE A 14 -6.43 -19.83 36.26
C ILE A 14 -5.73 -18.52 35.89
N GLU A 15 -4.48 -18.34 36.31
CA GLU A 15 -3.66 -17.19 35.95
C GLU A 15 -3.39 -17.15 34.44
N LEU A 16 -3.15 -18.30 33.82
CA LEU A 16 -3.04 -18.38 32.36
C LEU A 16 -4.38 -18.10 31.65
N MET A 17 -5.50 -18.61 32.18
CA MET A 17 -6.83 -18.40 31.59
C MET A 17 -7.24 -16.93 31.56
N ILE A 18 -7.00 -16.19 32.64
CA ILE A 18 -7.35 -14.75 32.69
C ILE A 18 -6.49 -13.95 31.71
N VAL A 19 -5.22 -14.30 31.56
CA VAL A 19 -4.31 -13.63 30.61
C VAL A 19 -4.80 -13.78 29.17
N ILE A 20 -5.13 -15.00 28.73
CA ILE A 20 -5.63 -15.21 27.37
C ILE A 20 -7.01 -14.57 27.15
N ALA A 21 -7.84 -14.49 28.20
CA ALA A 21 -9.13 -13.81 28.13
C ALA A 21 -8.95 -12.30 27.88
N ILE A 22 -8.04 -11.64 28.61
CA ILE A 22 -7.74 -10.22 28.42
C ILE A 22 -7.11 -9.97 27.04
N ILE A 23 -6.15 -10.80 26.62
CA ILE A 23 -5.55 -10.69 25.27
C ILE A 23 -6.63 -10.86 24.19
N GLY A 24 -7.57 -11.78 24.37
CA GLY A 24 -8.70 -11.99 23.45
C GLY A 24 -9.59 -10.75 23.31
N ILE A 25 -9.92 -10.08 24.41
CA ILE A 25 -10.72 -8.84 24.40
C ILE A 25 -9.98 -7.72 23.66
N LEU A 26 -8.69 -7.53 23.96
CA LEU A 26 -7.87 -6.51 23.29
C LEU A 26 -7.72 -6.81 21.79
N ALA A 27 -7.48 -8.06 21.41
CA ALA A 27 -7.36 -8.48 20.02
C ALA A 27 -8.66 -8.29 19.23
N ALA A 28 -9.82 -8.56 19.84
CA ALA A 28 -11.12 -8.38 19.20
C ALA A 28 -11.38 -6.93 18.77
N ILE A 29 -10.88 -5.94 19.51
CA ILE A 29 -11.00 -4.52 19.16
C ILE A 29 -9.87 -4.10 18.21
N ALA A 30 -8.65 -4.58 18.44
CA ALA A 30 -7.47 -4.16 17.69
C ALA A 30 -7.46 -4.67 16.24
N VAL A 31 -7.84 -5.93 16.01
CA VAL A 31 -7.79 -6.57 14.68
C VAL A 31 -8.63 -5.83 13.62
N PRO A 32 -9.93 -5.53 13.83
CA PRO A 32 -10.72 -4.84 12.81
C PRO A 32 -10.21 -3.41 12.55
N ASN A 33 -9.72 -2.72 13.57
CA ASN A 33 -9.14 -1.38 13.42
C ASN A 33 -7.84 -1.44 12.60
N PHE A 34 -6.97 -2.41 12.89
CA PHE A 34 -5.72 -2.62 12.16
C PHE A 34 -5.99 -2.95 10.68
N ASN A 35 -6.98 -3.79 10.39
CA ASN A 35 -7.35 -4.12 9.01
C ASN A 35 -7.81 -2.88 8.23
N ARG A 36 -8.67 -2.03 8.81
CA ARG A 36 -9.10 -0.77 8.18
C ARG A 36 -7.95 0.20 7.96
N ALA A 37 -7.04 0.32 8.93
CA ALA A 37 -5.86 1.18 8.80
C ALA A 37 -4.94 0.69 7.67
N ARG A 38 -4.77 -0.63 7.55
CA ARG A 38 -4.00 -1.26 6.47
C ARG A 38 -4.65 -1.05 5.10
N GLU A 39 -5.97 -1.20 4.98
CA GLU A 39 -6.71 -0.94 3.74
C GLU A 39 -6.53 0.50 3.28
N ARG A 40 -6.70 1.47 4.18
CA ARG A 40 -6.47 2.91 3.88
C ARG A 40 -5.03 3.20 3.48
N ALA A 41 -4.06 2.53 4.11
CA ALA A 41 -2.66 2.66 3.73
C ALA A 41 -2.42 2.15 2.30
N PHE A 42 -3.02 1.01 1.93
CA PHE A 42 -2.93 0.48 0.57
C PHE A 42 -3.61 1.37 -0.46
N GLU A 43 -4.79 1.90 -0.16
CA GLU A 43 -5.50 2.87 -1.01
C GLU A 43 -4.63 4.11 -1.28
N LYS A 44 -4.08 4.72 -0.22
CA LYS A 44 -3.18 5.88 -0.34
C LYS A 44 -1.94 5.59 -1.17
N ARG A 45 -1.27 4.46 -0.90
CA ARG A 45 -0.09 4.02 -1.68
C ARG A 45 -0.44 3.82 -3.15
N CYS A 46 -1.61 3.23 -3.43
CA CYS A 46 -2.10 3.02 -4.79
C CYS A 46 -2.27 4.36 -5.53
N LEU A 47 -2.94 5.32 -4.89
CA LEU A 47 -3.17 6.64 -5.46
C LEU A 47 -1.85 7.39 -5.68
N GLU A 48 -0.93 7.36 -4.71
CA GLU A 48 0.42 7.94 -4.83
C GLU A 48 1.19 7.37 -6.02
N GLN A 49 1.16 6.05 -6.23
CA GLN A 49 1.83 5.42 -7.38
C GLN A 49 1.21 5.83 -8.71
N THR A 50 -0.12 5.86 -8.81
CA THR A 50 -0.81 6.32 -10.04
C THR A 50 -0.58 7.80 -10.32
N ALA A 51 -0.48 8.63 -9.27
CA ALA A 51 -0.14 10.05 -9.39
C ALA A 51 1.30 10.24 -9.87
N LEU A 52 2.25 9.47 -9.33
CA LEU A 52 3.65 9.50 -9.75
C LEU A 52 3.76 9.16 -11.23
N LEU A 53 3.12 8.06 -11.67
CA LEU A 53 3.13 7.63 -13.07
C LEU A 53 2.55 8.68 -14.01
N SER A 54 1.42 9.30 -13.63
CA SER A 54 0.79 10.35 -14.44
C SER A 54 1.69 11.60 -14.53
N ARG A 55 2.31 12.00 -13.42
CA ARG A 55 3.29 13.11 -13.42
C ARG A 55 4.48 12.80 -14.31
N THR A 56 4.99 11.57 -14.29
CA THR A 56 6.10 11.19 -15.18
C THR A 56 5.69 11.15 -16.65
N CYS A 57 4.43 10.84 -16.98
CA CYS A 57 3.91 11.03 -18.34
C CYS A 57 3.92 12.52 -18.73
N GLU A 58 3.51 13.42 -17.83
CA GLU A 58 3.56 14.88 -18.06
C GLU A 58 5.01 15.37 -18.23
N TYR A 59 5.95 14.88 -17.41
CA TYR A 59 7.38 15.19 -17.57
C TYR A 59 7.91 14.72 -18.93
N TYR A 60 7.54 13.50 -19.35
CA TYR A 60 7.90 12.98 -20.67
C TYR A 60 7.38 13.88 -21.79
N ASN A 61 6.13 14.34 -21.67
CA ASN A 61 5.50 15.25 -22.63
C ASN A 61 6.28 16.56 -22.81
N ILE A 62 6.74 17.15 -21.70
CA ILE A 62 7.52 18.39 -21.72
C ILE A 62 8.86 18.17 -22.44
N GLU A 63 9.52 17.04 -22.21
CA GLU A 63 10.81 16.73 -22.85
C GLU A 63 10.69 16.35 -24.33
N HIS A 64 9.61 15.67 -24.71
CA HIS A 64 9.35 15.18 -26.07
C HIS A 64 8.43 16.11 -26.89
N LYS A 65 8.42 17.41 -26.57
CA LYS A 65 7.73 18.46 -27.34
C LYS A 65 6.24 18.19 -27.58
N GLY A 66 5.54 17.65 -26.58
CA GLY A 66 4.09 17.42 -26.64
C GLY A 66 3.67 15.99 -26.99
N GLU A 67 4.62 15.06 -27.17
CA GLU A 67 4.32 13.63 -27.33
C GLU A 67 4.28 12.91 -25.97
N TYR A 68 3.27 12.08 -25.76
CA TYR A 68 3.16 11.24 -24.56
C TYR A 68 3.79 9.86 -24.83
N PRO A 69 4.21 9.15 -23.77
CA PRO A 69 4.83 7.83 -23.92
C PRO A 69 3.83 6.80 -24.46
N ALA A 70 4.32 5.88 -25.30
CA ALA A 70 3.52 4.81 -25.90
C ALA A 70 3.29 3.65 -24.93
N ALA A 71 4.25 3.39 -24.04
CA ALA A 71 4.16 2.39 -23.00
C ALA A 71 4.62 2.93 -21.64
N ILE A 72 4.05 2.37 -20.56
CA ILE A 72 4.45 2.72 -19.18
C ILE A 72 5.93 2.37 -18.93
N THR A 73 6.49 1.41 -19.67
CA THR A 73 7.91 1.04 -19.61
C THR A 73 8.83 2.17 -20.05
N ASP A 74 8.36 3.06 -20.93
CA ASP A 74 9.15 4.18 -21.46
C ASP A 74 9.40 5.25 -20.38
N LEU A 75 8.67 5.18 -19.26
CA LEU A 75 8.85 6.03 -18.10
C LEU A 75 9.98 5.54 -17.17
N SER A 76 10.53 4.35 -17.39
CA SER A 76 11.60 3.80 -16.55
C SER A 76 12.78 4.76 -16.27
N PRO A 77 13.27 5.60 -17.21
CA PRO A 77 14.34 6.55 -16.91
C PRO A 77 13.90 7.69 -15.96
N TYR A 78 12.60 7.97 -15.85
CA TYR A 78 12.04 9.02 -14.99
C TYR A 78 11.63 8.52 -13.60
N LEU A 79 11.62 7.20 -13.40
CA LEU A 79 11.20 6.57 -12.16
C LEU A 79 12.42 6.18 -11.33
N SER A 80 12.56 6.76 -10.13
CA SER A 80 13.61 6.38 -9.18
C SER A 80 13.16 5.19 -8.33
N GLY A 81 13.56 3.99 -8.74
CA GLY A 81 13.40 2.75 -7.97
C GLY A 81 12.33 1.79 -8.50
N ASN A 82 12.03 0.75 -7.71
CA ASN A 82 11.07 -0.29 -8.10
C ASN A 82 9.63 0.22 -7.94
N VAL A 83 9.07 0.77 -9.01
CA VAL A 83 7.65 1.13 -9.07
C VAL A 83 6.84 -0.10 -9.46
N SER A 84 6.01 -0.59 -8.54
CA SER A 84 5.05 -1.64 -8.86
C SER A 84 3.92 -1.07 -9.71
N LEU A 85 3.72 -1.60 -10.91
CA LEU A 85 2.64 -1.22 -11.83
C LEU A 85 1.30 -1.87 -11.46
N ASN A 86 1.14 -2.23 -10.19
CA ASN A 86 0.01 -3.00 -9.68
C ASN A 86 -0.48 -2.38 -8.37
N CYS A 87 -1.80 -2.45 -8.17
CA CYS A 87 -2.46 -2.02 -6.95
C CYS A 87 -1.96 -2.85 -5.74
N PRO A 88 -1.50 -2.23 -4.65
CA PRO A 88 -1.02 -2.96 -3.48
C PRO A 88 -2.12 -3.73 -2.73
N GLN A 89 -3.40 -3.39 -2.92
CA GLN A 89 -4.51 -4.07 -2.23
C GLN A 89 -4.94 -5.37 -2.94
N LYS A 90 -5.20 -5.30 -4.25
CA LYS A 90 -5.70 -6.45 -5.04
C LYS A 90 -4.72 -6.98 -6.09
N LYS A 91 -3.52 -6.39 -6.19
CA LYS A 91 -2.49 -6.71 -7.20
C LYS A 91 -2.95 -6.56 -8.65
N LEU A 92 -4.04 -5.82 -8.87
CA LEU A 92 -4.56 -5.51 -10.20
C LEU A 92 -3.59 -4.59 -10.96
N PRO A 93 -3.35 -4.81 -12.25
CA PRO A 93 -2.51 -3.91 -13.04
C PRO A 93 -3.14 -2.51 -13.13
N PHE A 94 -2.29 -1.48 -13.16
CA PHE A 94 -2.74 -0.13 -13.46
C PHE A 94 -3.15 0.00 -14.92
N ILE A 95 -4.16 0.82 -15.16
CA ILE A 95 -4.75 1.04 -16.48
C ILE A 95 -4.29 2.41 -16.97
N PRO A 96 -3.56 2.47 -18.10
CA PRO A 96 -3.26 3.74 -18.74
C PRO A 96 -4.49 4.29 -19.47
N THR A 97 -4.71 5.59 -19.37
CA THR A 97 -5.66 6.34 -20.18
C THR A 97 -4.90 7.07 -21.26
N THR A 98 -5.34 6.90 -22.50
CA THR A 98 -4.71 7.51 -23.68
C THR A 98 -5.49 8.74 -24.13
N GLN A 99 -4.75 9.74 -24.60
CA GLN A 99 -5.23 10.95 -25.28
C GLN A 99 -4.53 11.03 -26.65
N PRO A 100 -4.97 11.83 -27.64
CA PRO A 100 -4.24 11.96 -28.91
C PRO A 100 -2.79 12.37 -28.64
N GLY A 101 -1.85 11.44 -28.86
CA GLY A 101 -0.43 11.62 -28.56
C GLY A 101 0.19 10.61 -27.57
N GLY A 102 -0.58 9.76 -26.87
CA GLY A 102 -0.05 8.69 -26.00
C GLY A 102 -0.75 8.54 -24.65
N ILE A 103 -0.05 7.96 -23.65
CA ILE A 103 -0.57 7.76 -22.28
C ILE A 103 -0.45 9.06 -21.48
N ASP A 104 -1.58 9.72 -21.21
CA ASP A 104 -1.63 10.97 -20.42
C ASP A 104 -1.69 10.69 -18.92
N ARG A 105 -2.52 9.73 -18.52
CA ARG A 105 -2.78 9.43 -17.10
C ARG A 105 -2.80 7.94 -16.83
N VAL A 106 -2.48 7.56 -15.60
CA VAL A 106 -2.52 6.17 -15.14
C VAL A 106 -3.47 6.07 -13.95
N GLY A 107 -4.37 5.09 -13.98
CA GLY A 107 -5.37 4.85 -12.93
C GLY A 107 -5.35 3.44 -12.39
N CYS A 108 -6.02 3.26 -11.26
CA CYS A 108 -6.30 1.95 -10.69
C CYS A 108 -7.77 1.58 -10.90
N PRO A 109 -8.10 0.36 -11.38
CA PRO A 109 -9.50 -0.06 -11.53
C PRO A 109 -10.27 -0.16 -10.20
N LEU A 110 -9.58 -0.22 -9.06
CA LEU A 110 -10.21 -0.32 -7.74
C LEU A 110 -10.44 1.04 -7.07
N HIS A 111 -9.47 1.95 -7.18
CA HIS A 111 -9.47 3.24 -6.47
C HIS A 111 -9.66 4.45 -7.40
N GLY A 112 -9.75 4.22 -8.71
CA GLY A 112 -9.85 5.26 -9.72
C GLY A 112 -8.49 5.90 -10.04
N PHE A 113 -8.57 7.13 -10.54
CA PHE A 113 -7.42 7.96 -10.86
C PHE A 113 -7.04 8.82 -9.66
N ALA A 114 -5.74 9.10 -9.49
CA ALA A 114 -5.33 10.10 -8.53
C ALA A 114 -5.92 11.47 -8.90
N SER A 115 -6.65 12.08 -7.97
CA SER A 115 -7.48 13.28 -8.19
C SER A 115 -6.70 14.60 -8.29
N SER A 116 -5.38 14.58 -8.47
CA SER A 116 -4.58 15.81 -8.51
C SER A 116 -3.39 15.71 -9.46
N THR A 117 -3.69 15.77 -10.75
CA THR A 117 -2.76 16.01 -11.86
C THR A 117 -2.96 17.43 -12.39
N TYR A 118 -3.02 18.43 -11.49
CA TYR A 118 -3.43 19.81 -11.79
C TYR A 118 -4.87 19.96 -12.32
N GLY A 119 -5.70 20.61 -11.54
CA GLY A 119 -7.09 20.93 -11.86
C GLY A 119 -7.82 21.39 -10.61
N GLY A 120 -7.75 22.70 -10.34
CA GLY A 120 -8.85 23.39 -9.67
C GLY A 120 -10.02 23.57 -10.63
#